data_AF-A0A431MZE6-F1
#
_entry.id   AF-A0A431MZE6-F1
#
_cell.length_a   1.000
_cell.length_b   1.000
_cell.length_c   1.000
_cell.angle_alpha   90.00
_cell.angle_beta   90.00
_cell.angle_gamma   90.00
#
_symmetry.space_group_name_H-M   'P 1'
#
loop_
_entity.id
_entity.type
_entity.pdbx_description
1 polymer ?
#
loop_
_entity_poly.entity_id
_entity_poly.type
_entity_poly.pdbx_seq_one_letter_code
_entity_poly.pdbx_strand_id
1 'polypeptide(L)'
;MCRARRRRTEPADMRLRILWLARTLPFPAVSGDRTYVTGYLKALAPLADITYMGIGNSDAQALADTALPLIRWKPVDCPLQPAPLSLMRSRPYVSARHSPRALVNAVRGELATRHYDWLVLDQYALGWVLEDLGAAVRAAGSHVLYFSHNHEAALAADTTRDFAGSGAKRLLLARNARLIAAMERNLVRRADLVSAISEDDAHALSALSAARRPIVLVPGIDLAAPKAPRSQKIASRRLVVVGSFHWVPKQINLTRFLADADAVARARHAAVDIIGEVPDGLRRTLSTQYPWVRFLGFVADLDATLAHYPMALNFEQTGGGFKLKNLTYIAAGVPIAALETSLTGVPQALAETMLVRRTAGELMAAALDALQTPQDLAQRAGRALDLVRQIYSWDRGAHLLLDHMRETHRATGRQATSPAPLLARSG
;
A
#
# COMPACT_ATOMS: atom_id res chain seq x y z
N MET A 1 20.15 -12.42 -32.48
CA MET A 1 19.91 -13.71 -31.77
C MET A 1 19.96 -13.47 -30.27
N CYS A 2 18.82 -13.21 -29.64
CA CYS A 2 18.73 -12.97 -28.20
C CYS A 2 18.23 -14.26 -27.52
N ARG A 3 19.10 -14.95 -26.77
CA ARG A 3 18.74 -16.18 -26.06
C ARG A 3 17.79 -15.82 -24.92
N ALA A 4 16.52 -16.20 -25.06
CA ALA A 4 15.56 -16.23 -23.96
C ALA A 4 16.14 -17.07 -22.81
N ARG A 5 16.43 -16.42 -21.68
CA ARG A 5 16.77 -17.11 -20.42
C ARG A 5 15.53 -17.91 -20.01
N ARG A 6 15.61 -19.24 -20.16
CA ARG A 6 14.61 -20.19 -19.62
C ARG A 6 14.44 -19.91 -18.13
N ARG A 7 13.20 -19.65 -17.69
CA ARG A 7 12.82 -19.61 -16.27
C ARG A 7 13.19 -20.96 -15.65
N ARG A 8 14.26 -21.02 -14.86
CA ARG A 8 14.56 -22.19 -14.03
C ARG A 8 13.59 -22.13 -12.84
N THR A 9 12.59 -22.99 -12.84
CA THR A 9 11.84 -23.32 -11.62
C THR A 9 12.81 -23.99 -10.65
N GLU A 10 13.14 -23.33 -9.55
CA GLU A 10 13.93 -23.95 -8.47
C GLU A 10 13.17 -25.15 -7.89
N PRO A 11 13.87 -26.23 -7.48
CA PRO A 11 13.25 -27.36 -6.80
C PRO A 11 12.48 -26.90 -5.56
N ALA A 12 11.36 -27.55 -5.24
CA ALA A 12 10.49 -27.18 -4.11
C ALA A 12 11.21 -27.16 -2.75
N ASP A 13 12.31 -27.92 -2.61
CA ASP A 13 13.14 -28.00 -1.40
C ASP A 13 14.04 -26.76 -1.15
N MET A 14 14.15 -25.86 -2.14
CA MET A 14 14.98 -24.65 -2.06
C MET A 14 14.18 -23.35 -1.83
N ARG A 15 12.85 -23.45 -1.67
CA ARG A 15 11.98 -22.28 -1.48
C ARG A 15 12.04 -21.80 -0.03
N LEU A 16 12.22 -20.49 0.14
CA LEU A 16 12.12 -19.86 1.44
C LEU A 16 10.71 -20.07 2.01
N ARG A 17 10.65 -20.48 3.28
CA ARG A 17 9.42 -20.57 4.07
C ARG A 17 9.22 -19.26 4.82
N ILE A 18 8.13 -18.58 4.52
CA ILE A 18 7.84 -17.24 5.03
C ILE A 18 6.55 -17.27 5.86
N LEU A 19 6.63 -16.82 7.11
CA LEU A 19 5.46 -16.50 7.92
C LEU A 19 5.19 -14.99 7.82
N TRP A 20 4.12 -14.63 7.10
CA TRP A 20 3.68 -13.25 6.94
C TRP A 20 2.63 -12.91 8.02
N LEU A 21 3.02 -12.08 8.98
CA LEU A 21 2.13 -11.62 10.04
C LEU A 21 1.62 -10.23 9.75
N ALA A 22 0.30 -10.07 9.77
CA ALA A 22 -0.37 -8.80 9.53
C ALA A 22 -1.50 -8.55 10.52
N ARG A 23 -1.98 -7.31 10.54
CA ARG A 23 -3.11 -6.89 11.40
C ARG A 23 -4.39 -7.63 11.05
N THR A 24 -4.70 -7.69 9.76
CA THR A 24 -5.91 -8.31 9.22
C THR A 24 -5.61 -9.05 7.93
N LEU A 25 -6.53 -9.89 7.46
CA LEU A 25 -6.50 -10.35 6.07
C LEU A 25 -6.56 -9.15 5.10
N PRO A 26 -5.87 -9.22 3.95
CA PRO A 26 -5.76 -8.09 3.03
C PRO A 26 -6.91 -8.03 2.01
N PHE A 27 -7.98 -8.81 2.21
CA PHE A 27 -9.13 -8.89 1.32
C PHE A 27 -10.41 -8.32 1.95
N PRO A 28 -11.31 -7.70 1.15
CA PRO A 28 -11.07 -7.27 -0.22
C PRO A 28 -9.99 -6.16 -0.28
N ALA A 29 -9.20 -6.15 -1.35
CA ALA A 29 -8.02 -5.29 -1.51
C ALA A 29 -8.39 -3.88 -2.02
N VAL A 30 -9.22 -3.17 -1.27
CA VAL A 30 -9.80 -1.87 -1.68
C VAL A 30 -9.02 -0.64 -1.18
N SER A 31 -8.10 -0.84 -0.23
CA SER A 31 -7.25 0.22 0.31
C SER A 31 -5.81 0.09 -0.18
N GLY A 32 -5.06 1.19 -0.14
CA GLY A 32 -3.69 1.23 -0.66
C GLY A 32 -2.73 0.29 0.06
N ASP A 33 -2.84 0.18 1.39
CA ASP A 33 -2.07 -0.77 2.20
C ASP A 33 -2.37 -2.22 1.82
N ARG A 34 -3.65 -2.56 1.59
CA ARG A 34 -4.05 -3.90 1.16
C ARG A 34 -3.60 -4.21 -0.25
N THR A 35 -3.72 -3.26 -1.17
CA THR A 35 -3.26 -3.39 -2.56
C THR A 35 -1.75 -3.62 -2.63
N TYR A 36 -0.99 -2.91 -1.79
CA TYR A 36 0.45 -3.07 -1.69
C TYR A 36 0.84 -4.49 -1.24
N VAL A 37 0.22 -4.98 -0.17
CA VAL A 37 0.46 -6.33 0.35
C VAL A 37 0.01 -7.40 -0.63
N THR A 38 -1.19 -7.32 -1.19
CA THR A 38 -1.68 -8.32 -2.15
C THR A 38 -0.85 -8.38 -3.42
N GLY A 39 -0.34 -7.23 -3.90
CA GLY A 39 0.58 -7.17 -5.05
C GLY A 39 1.87 -7.94 -4.80
N TYR A 40 2.52 -7.72 -3.66
CA TYR A 40 3.72 -8.49 -3.28
C TYR A 40 3.42 -9.96 -3.03
N LEU A 41 2.34 -10.28 -2.31
CA LEU A 41 1.94 -11.66 -2.06
C LEU A 41 1.68 -12.41 -3.37
N LYS A 42 1.00 -11.80 -4.35
CA LYS A 42 0.78 -12.37 -5.68
C LYS A 42 2.08 -12.71 -6.40
N ALA A 43 3.05 -11.80 -6.37
CA ALA A 43 4.35 -11.98 -7.02
C ALA A 43 5.27 -12.97 -6.27
N LEU A 44 5.18 -13.03 -4.94
CA LEU A 44 6.00 -13.92 -4.10
C LEU A 44 5.45 -15.35 -4.04
N ALA A 45 4.13 -15.54 -4.06
CA ALA A 45 3.49 -16.86 -3.92
C ALA A 45 4.00 -17.96 -4.88
N PRO A 46 4.30 -17.69 -6.17
CA PRO A 46 4.89 -18.72 -7.02
C PRO A 46 6.37 -19.02 -6.73
N LEU A 47 7.05 -18.18 -5.93
CA LEU A 47 8.50 -18.21 -5.68
C LEU A 47 8.87 -18.69 -4.25
N ALA A 48 7.95 -18.60 -3.29
CA ALA A 48 8.18 -18.94 -1.88
C ALA A 48 7.00 -19.73 -1.28
N ASP A 49 7.24 -20.45 -0.18
CA ASP A 49 6.18 -21.09 0.62
C ASP A 49 5.70 -20.12 1.70
N ILE A 50 4.52 -19.52 1.49
CA ILE A 50 4.02 -18.44 2.33
C ILE A 50 2.85 -18.93 3.19
N THR A 51 2.99 -18.80 4.51
CA THR A 51 1.88 -18.83 5.45
C THR A 51 1.52 -17.40 5.84
N TYR A 52 0.26 -17.00 5.67
CA TYR A 52 -0.22 -15.68 6.10
C TYR A 52 -1.13 -15.80 7.33
N MET A 53 -0.86 -14.99 8.35
CA MET A 53 -1.66 -14.96 9.59
C MET A 53 -2.00 -13.52 9.99
N GLY A 54 -3.27 -13.32 10.34
CA GLY A 54 -3.81 -12.04 10.78
C GLY A 54 -5.28 -12.20 11.18
N ILE A 55 -5.90 -11.13 11.67
CA ILE A 55 -7.32 -11.17 12.04
C ILE A 55 -8.18 -11.24 10.78
N GLY A 56 -9.12 -12.18 10.71
CA GLY A 56 -9.96 -12.37 9.54
C GLY A 56 -11.23 -13.13 9.87
N ASN A 57 -12.22 -13.01 9.00
CA ASN A 57 -13.47 -13.76 9.03
C ASN A 57 -13.56 -14.72 7.83
N SER A 58 -14.61 -15.53 7.78
CA SER A 58 -14.87 -16.49 6.71
C SER A 58 -14.91 -15.84 5.32
N ASP A 59 -15.53 -14.67 5.19
CA ASP A 59 -15.71 -14.00 3.90
C ASP A 59 -14.37 -13.52 3.33
N ALA A 60 -13.55 -12.88 4.17
CA ALA A 60 -12.21 -12.44 3.79
C ALA A 60 -11.30 -13.64 3.47
N GLN A 61 -11.47 -14.77 4.18
CA GLN A 61 -10.73 -15.99 3.90
C GLN A 61 -11.12 -16.59 2.54
N ALA A 62 -12.41 -16.73 2.24
CA ALA A 62 -12.88 -17.26 0.96
C ALA A 62 -12.38 -16.44 -0.24
N LEU A 63 -12.37 -15.10 -0.11
CA LEU A 63 -11.77 -14.21 -1.10
C LEU A 63 -10.26 -14.45 -1.25
N ALA A 64 -9.55 -14.65 -0.14
CA ALA A 64 -8.11 -14.87 -0.13
C ALA A 64 -7.73 -16.21 -0.79
N ASP A 65 -8.44 -17.28 -0.46
CA ASP A 65 -8.25 -18.63 -1.02
C ASP A 65 -8.48 -18.63 -2.54
N THR A 66 -9.51 -17.90 -3.00
CA THR A 66 -9.83 -17.78 -4.43
C THR A 66 -8.79 -16.93 -5.15
N ALA A 67 -8.39 -15.79 -4.58
CA ALA A 67 -7.51 -14.83 -5.24
C ALA A 67 -6.05 -15.31 -5.29
N LEU A 68 -5.57 -15.98 -4.24
CA LEU A 68 -4.18 -16.41 -4.07
C LEU A 68 -4.11 -17.83 -3.48
N PRO A 69 -4.42 -18.87 -4.28
CA PRO A 69 -4.54 -20.25 -3.81
C PRO A 69 -3.20 -20.90 -3.41
N LEU A 70 -2.07 -20.29 -3.79
CA LEU A 70 -0.74 -20.78 -3.43
C LEU A 70 -0.32 -20.39 -2.00
N ILE A 71 -1.06 -19.51 -1.33
CA ILE A 71 -0.76 -19.05 0.03
C ILE A 71 -1.54 -19.89 1.04
N ARG A 72 -0.86 -20.30 2.12
CA ARG A 72 -1.52 -20.93 3.26
C ARG A 72 -2.11 -19.87 4.17
N TRP A 73 -3.42 -19.66 4.09
CA TRP A 73 -4.13 -18.72 4.95
C TRP A 73 -4.46 -19.33 6.32
N LYS A 74 -4.08 -18.62 7.39
CA LYS A 74 -4.42 -18.95 8.78
C LYS A 74 -5.04 -17.74 9.49
N PRO A 75 -6.27 -17.33 9.13
CA PRO A 75 -6.93 -16.24 9.83
C PRO A 75 -7.22 -16.61 11.29
N VAL A 76 -7.17 -15.62 12.16
CA VAL A 76 -7.59 -15.75 13.55
C VAL A 76 -8.89 -14.98 13.72
N ASP A 77 -10.01 -15.70 13.81
CA ASP A 77 -11.30 -15.10 14.09
C ASP A 77 -11.35 -14.63 15.54
N CYS A 78 -11.17 -13.33 15.74
CA CYS A 78 -11.25 -12.70 17.04
C CYS A 78 -11.56 -11.21 16.90
N PRO A 79 -12.29 -10.62 17.87
CA PRO A 79 -12.53 -9.19 17.86
C PRO A 79 -11.25 -8.42 18.18
N LEU A 80 -11.16 -7.20 17.64
CA LEU A 80 -10.13 -6.23 18.05
C LEU A 80 -10.28 -5.89 19.54
N GLN A 81 -9.16 -5.65 20.22
CA GLN A 81 -9.16 -5.23 21.63
C GLN A 81 -9.97 -3.94 21.81
N PRO A 82 -10.82 -3.78 22.84
CA PRO A 82 -11.64 -2.58 23.01
C PRO A 82 -10.82 -1.27 22.98
N ALA A 83 -11.36 -0.23 22.36
CA ALA A 83 -10.71 1.07 22.23
C ALA A 83 -10.28 1.71 23.57
N PRO A 84 -11.11 1.77 24.63
CA PRO A 84 -10.71 2.39 25.89
C PRO A 84 -9.54 1.63 26.54
N LEU A 85 -9.59 0.29 26.55
CA LEU A 85 -8.50 -0.54 27.06
C LEU A 85 -7.20 -0.36 26.26
N SER A 86 -7.31 -0.12 24.95
CA SER A 86 -6.16 0.08 24.07
C SER A 86 -5.46 1.42 24.31
N LEU A 87 -6.20 2.47 24.68
CA LEU A 87 -5.65 3.79 24.99
C LEU A 87 -4.84 3.81 26.29
N MET A 88 -5.20 2.96 27.25
CA MET A 88 -4.51 2.84 28.54
C MET A 88 -3.19 2.08 28.47
N ARG A 89 -2.92 1.36 27.37
CA ARG A 89 -1.68 0.60 27.22
C ARG A 89 -0.48 1.50 26.95
N SER A 90 0.70 1.00 27.30
CA SER A 90 2.02 1.58 26.99
C SER A 90 2.51 1.25 25.57
N ARG A 91 1.59 0.97 24.64
CA ARG A 91 1.88 0.67 23.22
C ARG A 91 0.99 1.51 22.31
N PRO A 92 1.36 1.73 21.04
CA PRO A 92 0.54 2.50 20.10
C PRO A 92 -0.87 1.94 19.97
N TYR A 93 -1.84 2.84 19.78
CA TYR A 93 -3.25 2.52 19.73
C TYR A 93 -3.57 1.40 18.74
N VAL A 94 -3.06 1.49 17.50
CA VAL A 94 -3.31 0.47 16.46
C VAL A 94 -2.69 -0.88 16.84
N SER A 95 -1.47 -0.89 17.41
CA SER A 95 -0.84 -2.12 17.88
C SER A 95 -1.63 -2.77 19.02
N ALA A 96 -2.08 -1.98 20.00
CA ALA A 96 -2.93 -2.46 21.08
C ALA A 96 -4.26 -3.07 20.57
N ARG A 97 -4.90 -2.41 19.62
CA ARG A 97 -6.14 -2.89 18.97
C ARG A 97 -5.95 -4.26 18.30
N HIS A 98 -4.78 -4.50 17.70
CA HIS A 98 -4.45 -5.68 16.90
C HIS A 98 -3.47 -6.63 17.61
N SER A 99 -3.46 -6.65 18.94
CA SER A 99 -2.74 -7.66 19.73
C SER A 99 -3.67 -8.41 20.69
N PRO A 100 -4.83 -8.94 20.25
CA PRO A 100 -5.68 -9.73 21.14
C PRO A 100 -4.98 -11.02 21.56
N ARG A 101 -5.27 -11.51 22.78
CA ARG A 101 -4.65 -12.74 23.32
C ARG A 101 -4.77 -13.94 22.37
N ALA A 102 -5.91 -14.06 21.68
CA ALA A 102 -6.14 -15.10 20.67
C ALA A 102 -5.09 -15.05 19.55
N LEU A 103 -4.86 -13.88 18.94
CA LEU A 103 -3.83 -13.70 17.90
C LEU A 103 -2.42 -13.94 18.45
N VAL A 104 -2.10 -13.42 19.64
CA VAL A 104 -0.77 -13.62 20.27
C VAL A 104 -0.50 -15.12 20.49
N ASN A 105 -1.49 -15.86 20.98
CA ASN A 105 -1.36 -17.29 21.23
C ASN A 105 -1.30 -18.09 19.92
N ALA A 106 -2.07 -17.72 18.91
CA ALA A 106 -2.02 -18.35 17.59
C ALA A 106 -0.63 -18.20 16.94
N VAL A 107 -0.06 -16.97 16.96
CA VAL A 107 1.30 -16.72 16.46
C VAL A 107 2.34 -17.51 17.26
N ARG A 108 2.22 -17.55 18.60
CA ARG A 108 3.13 -18.35 19.44
C ARG A 108 3.06 -19.84 19.11
N GLY A 109 1.86 -20.39 18.95
CA GLY A 109 1.65 -21.79 18.58
C GLY A 109 2.21 -22.11 17.19
N GLU A 110 2.06 -21.19 16.24
CA GLU A 110 2.61 -21.35 14.89
C GLU A 110 4.14 -21.41 14.90
N LEU A 111 4.78 -20.46 15.59
CA LEU A 111 6.24 -20.42 15.73
C LEU A 111 6.80 -21.66 16.46
N ALA A 112 6.02 -22.29 17.33
CA ALA A 112 6.42 -23.51 18.03
C ALA A 112 6.24 -24.79 17.21
N THR A 113 5.38 -24.78 16.20
CA THR A 113 4.97 -25.99 15.45
C THR A 113 5.61 -26.10 14.08
N ARG A 114 6.02 -24.98 13.47
CA ARG A 114 6.61 -24.96 12.13
C ARG A 114 7.81 -24.04 12.07
N HIS A 115 8.86 -24.51 11.40
CA HIS A 115 10.03 -23.71 11.09
C HIS A 115 9.77 -22.79 9.90
N TYR A 116 10.19 -21.54 10.04
CA TYR A 116 10.16 -20.51 9.00
C TYR A 116 11.54 -19.88 8.88
N ASP A 117 12.00 -19.68 7.65
CA ASP A 117 13.26 -18.98 7.39
C ASP A 117 13.09 -17.48 7.67
N TRP A 118 11.91 -16.95 7.35
CA TRP A 118 11.58 -15.53 7.51
C TRP A 118 10.24 -15.32 8.20
N LEU A 119 10.25 -14.39 9.15
CA LEU A 119 9.10 -13.78 9.78
C LEU A 119 8.93 -12.37 9.23
N VAL A 120 7.87 -12.11 8.48
CA VAL A 120 7.54 -10.78 7.97
C VAL A 120 6.55 -10.12 8.92
N LEU A 121 6.93 -8.95 9.43
CA LEU A 121 6.08 -8.10 10.26
C LEU A 121 5.53 -6.97 9.37
N ASP A 122 4.30 -7.15 8.92
CA ASP A 122 3.57 -6.25 8.03
C ASP A 122 3.01 -5.06 8.84
N GLN A 123 3.66 -3.90 8.68
CA GLN A 123 3.41 -2.65 9.38
C GLN A 123 3.91 -2.57 10.82
N TYR A 124 4.13 -1.31 11.26
CA TYR A 124 4.65 -0.98 12.58
C TYR A 124 3.83 -1.59 13.72
N ALA A 125 2.51 -1.75 13.52
CA ALA A 125 1.58 -2.26 14.51
C ALA A 125 1.94 -3.66 15.03
N LEU A 126 2.68 -4.44 14.25
CA LEU A 126 3.12 -5.80 14.59
C LEU A 126 4.39 -5.80 15.46
N GLY A 127 4.88 -4.63 15.90
CA GLY A 127 6.00 -4.51 16.84
C GLY A 127 5.80 -5.28 18.14
N TRP A 128 4.55 -5.51 18.55
CA TRP A 128 4.22 -6.37 19.69
C TRP A 128 4.77 -7.80 19.54
N VAL A 129 5.00 -8.31 18.32
CA VAL A 129 5.58 -9.64 18.12
C VAL A 129 7.01 -9.68 18.67
N LEU A 130 7.80 -8.64 18.45
CA LEU A 130 9.17 -8.57 18.97
C LEU A 130 9.20 -8.26 20.48
N GLU A 131 8.24 -7.49 20.98
CA GLU A 131 8.11 -7.14 22.39
C GLU A 131 7.60 -8.33 23.23
N ASP A 132 6.47 -8.91 22.84
CA ASP A 132 5.75 -9.93 23.59
C ASP A 132 6.22 -11.36 23.25
N LEU A 133 6.74 -11.62 22.03
CA LEU A 133 7.15 -12.95 21.56
C LEU A 133 8.64 -13.04 21.17
N GLY A 134 9.47 -12.05 21.52
CA GLY A 134 10.87 -12.00 21.09
C GLY A 134 11.71 -13.24 21.44
N ALA A 135 11.44 -13.90 22.56
CA ALA A 135 12.10 -15.16 22.92
C ALA A 135 11.69 -16.32 22.02
N ALA A 136 10.39 -16.43 21.69
CA ALA A 136 9.88 -17.46 20.78
C ALA A 136 10.41 -17.25 19.36
N VAL A 137 10.47 -16.00 18.87
CA VAL A 137 11.06 -15.67 17.56
C VAL A 137 12.54 -16.07 17.50
N ARG A 138 13.32 -15.79 18.56
CA ARG A 138 14.72 -16.23 18.63
C ARG A 138 14.87 -17.75 18.68
N ALA A 139 14.02 -18.43 19.46
CA ALA A 139 14.05 -19.89 19.58
C ALA A 139 13.66 -20.58 18.26
N ALA A 140 12.73 -19.99 17.49
CA ALA A 140 12.35 -20.49 16.17
C ALA A 140 13.47 -20.35 15.12
N GLY A 141 14.49 -19.53 15.38
CA GLY A 141 15.62 -19.35 14.46
C GLY A 141 15.30 -18.57 13.19
N SER A 142 14.11 -17.99 13.06
CA SER A 142 13.70 -17.20 11.90
C SER A 142 14.45 -15.86 11.83
N HIS A 143 14.71 -15.40 10.61
CA HIS A 143 15.05 -14.00 10.35
C HIS A 143 13.81 -13.12 10.41
N VAL A 144 13.97 -11.85 10.73
CA VAL A 144 12.85 -10.90 10.81
C VAL A 144 12.96 -9.85 9.73
N LEU A 145 11.90 -9.69 8.93
CA LEU A 145 11.71 -8.55 8.04
C LEU A 145 10.67 -7.60 8.65
N TYR A 146 11.04 -6.34 8.86
CA TYR A 146 10.04 -5.28 9.04
C TYR A 146 9.58 -4.79 7.65
N PHE A 147 8.36 -5.15 7.27
CA PHE A 147 7.75 -4.71 6.01
C PHE A 147 6.99 -3.39 6.26
N SER A 148 7.68 -2.27 6.03
CA SER A 148 7.12 -0.95 6.30
C SER A 148 6.19 -0.49 5.17
N HIS A 149 5.16 0.26 5.55
CA HIS A 149 4.20 0.85 4.61
C HIS A 149 4.42 2.34 4.40
N ASN A 150 5.03 3.01 5.37
CA ASN A 150 5.45 4.42 5.41
C ASN A 150 6.47 4.56 6.55
N HIS A 151 7.08 5.73 6.68
CA HIS A 151 7.61 6.19 7.96
C HIS A 151 6.47 6.67 8.88
N GLU A 152 5.97 5.75 9.70
CA GLU A 152 4.74 5.94 10.51
C GLU A 152 4.92 6.97 11.61
N ALA A 153 6.13 7.13 12.14
CA ALA A 153 6.41 8.15 13.15
C ALA A 153 6.29 9.57 12.59
N ALA A 154 6.75 9.83 11.36
CA ALA A 154 6.59 11.12 10.70
C ALA A 154 5.12 11.43 10.45
N LEU A 155 4.37 10.47 9.89
CA LEU A 155 2.92 10.63 9.67
C LEU A 155 2.16 10.94 10.96
N ALA A 156 2.49 10.27 12.06
CA ALA A 156 1.87 10.52 13.35
C ALA A 156 2.23 11.90 13.93
N ALA A 157 3.47 12.35 13.72
CA ALA A 157 3.92 13.68 14.14
C ALA A 157 3.22 14.78 13.35
N ASP A 158 3.12 14.66 12.03
CA ASP A 158 2.43 15.61 11.15
C ASP A 158 0.94 15.66 11.49
N THR A 159 0.29 14.50 11.64
CA THR A 159 -1.12 14.41 12.07
C THR A 159 -1.35 15.11 13.41
N THR A 160 -0.38 15.04 14.34
CA THR A 160 -0.48 15.72 15.63
C THR A 160 -0.29 17.23 15.50
N ARG A 161 0.64 17.68 14.65
CA ARG A 161 0.96 19.10 14.40
C ARG A 161 -0.22 19.82 13.73
N ASP A 162 -0.83 19.17 12.74
CA ASP A 162 -1.91 19.75 11.93
C ASP A 162 -3.29 19.63 12.59
N PHE A 163 -3.37 18.99 13.76
CA PHE A 163 -4.63 18.78 14.47
C PHE A 163 -5.13 20.07 15.14
N ALA A 164 -6.13 20.70 14.51
CA ALA A 164 -6.79 21.93 14.99
C ALA A 164 -7.95 21.71 15.99
N GLY A 165 -8.04 20.54 16.63
CA GLY A 165 -9.12 20.22 17.58
C GLY A 165 -8.75 20.48 19.06
N SER A 166 -9.47 19.82 19.97
CA SER A 166 -9.30 20.04 21.43
C SER A 166 -7.90 19.68 21.94
N GLY A 167 -7.40 20.46 22.91
CA GLY A 167 -6.06 20.26 23.49
C GLY A 167 -5.86 18.88 24.13
N ALA A 168 -6.89 18.32 24.78
CA ALA A 168 -6.84 16.97 25.34
C ALA A 168 -6.65 15.89 24.25
N LYS A 169 -7.37 15.99 23.13
CA LYS A 169 -7.21 15.07 22.00
C LYS A 169 -5.84 15.24 21.34
N ARG A 170 -5.34 16.47 21.23
CA ARG A 170 -3.97 16.74 20.76
C ARG A 170 -2.91 16.07 21.65
N LEU A 171 -3.08 16.10 22.97
CA LEU A 171 -2.18 15.43 23.91
C LEU A 171 -2.20 13.90 23.74
N LEU A 172 -3.39 13.31 23.54
CA LEU A 172 -3.52 11.88 23.25
C LEU A 172 -2.83 11.50 21.93
N LEU A 173 -2.99 12.31 20.88
CA LEU A 173 -2.30 12.13 19.60
C LEU A 173 -0.79 12.24 19.78
N ALA A 174 -0.29 13.25 20.49
CA ALA A 174 1.13 13.43 20.78
C ALA A 174 1.72 12.25 21.57
N ARG A 175 1.00 11.74 22.59
CA ARG A 175 1.40 10.53 23.31
C ARG A 175 1.48 9.33 22.36
N ASN A 176 0.45 9.12 21.55
CA ASN A 176 0.41 8.01 20.60
C ASN A 176 1.54 8.12 19.56
N ALA A 177 1.84 9.31 19.05
CA ALA A 177 2.95 9.56 18.12
C ALA A 177 4.31 9.18 18.72
N ARG A 178 4.55 9.50 20.00
CA ARG A 178 5.78 9.07 20.70
C ARG A 178 5.88 7.55 20.82
N LEU A 179 4.77 6.88 21.10
CA LEU A 179 4.73 5.42 21.16
C LEU A 179 4.98 4.80 19.78
N ILE A 180 4.42 5.37 18.70
CA ILE A 180 4.66 4.93 17.33
C ILE A 180 6.15 5.05 17.01
N ALA A 181 6.76 6.21 17.28
CA ALA A 181 8.18 6.43 17.08
C ALA A 181 9.06 5.44 17.85
N ALA A 182 8.69 5.12 19.09
CA ALA A 182 9.41 4.13 19.89
C ALA A 182 9.33 2.72 19.29
N MET A 183 8.13 2.29 18.88
CA MET A 183 7.91 0.96 18.30
C MET A 183 8.55 0.81 16.92
N GLU A 184 8.43 1.80 16.04
CA GLU A 184 9.07 1.78 14.72
C GLU A 184 10.60 1.73 14.85
N ARG A 185 11.18 2.51 15.77
CA ARG A 185 12.61 2.43 16.08
C ARG A 185 13.02 1.06 16.65
N ASN A 186 12.15 0.41 17.44
CA ASN A 186 12.40 -0.94 17.95
C ASN A 186 12.44 -1.96 16.80
N LEU A 187 11.47 -1.89 15.89
CA LEU A 187 11.38 -2.73 14.69
C LEU A 187 12.62 -2.56 13.80
N VAL A 188 12.96 -1.33 13.43
CA VAL A 188 14.12 -1.06 12.56
C VAL A 188 15.42 -1.59 13.15
N ARG A 189 15.63 -1.45 14.46
CA ARG A 189 16.87 -1.93 15.09
C ARG A 189 16.96 -3.45 15.22
N ARG A 190 15.81 -4.12 15.41
CA ARG A 190 15.77 -5.55 15.74
C ARG A 190 15.49 -6.46 14.54
N ALA A 191 14.94 -5.92 13.47
CA ALA A 191 14.75 -6.67 12.24
C ALA A 191 16.12 -6.94 11.56
N ASP A 192 16.22 -8.06 10.86
CA ASP A 192 17.36 -8.42 10.03
C ASP A 192 17.33 -7.66 8.70
N LEU A 193 16.12 -7.48 8.14
CA LEU A 193 15.85 -6.62 6.99
C LEU A 193 14.74 -5.63 7.30
N VAL A 194 14.79 -4.48 6.64
CA VAL A 194 13.76 -3.45 6.68
C VAL A 194 13.40 -3.11 5.25
N SER A 195 12.12 -3.02 4.92
CA SER A 195 11.68 -2.44 3.64
C SER A 195 11.27 -0.99 3.83
N ALA A 196 11.27 -0.22 2.74
CA ALA A 196 10.68 1.11 2.64
C ALA A 196 9.87 1.19 1.36
N ILE A 197 8.71 1.84 1.39
CA ILE A 197 7.82 1.96 0.22
C ILE A 197 8.32 3.01 -0.79
N SER A 198 9.24 3.89 -0.36
CA SER A 198 9.82 4.98 -1.14
C SER A 198 11.27 5.25 -0.71
N GLU A 199 12.01 5.98 -1.54
CA GLU A 199 13.36 6.47 -1.20
C GLU A 199 13.35 7.42 0.00
N ASP A 200 12.35 8.31 0.09
CA ASP A 200 12.20 9.23 1.20
C ASP A 200 11.99 8.48 2.53
N ASP A 201 11.14 7.43 2.51
CA ASP A 201 10.96 6.56 3.66
C ASP A 201 12.24 5.76 3.98
N ALA A 202 13.00 5.33 2.96
CA ALA A 202 14.26 4.63 3.17
C ALA A 202 15.30 5.52 3.85
N HIS A 203 15.41 6.78 3.44
CA HIS A 203 16.26 7.77 4.10
C HIS A 203 15.83 8.02 5.54
N ALA A 204 14.53 8.23 5.78
CA ALA A 204 13.99 8.48 7.11
C ALA A 204 14.19 7.28 8.06
N LEU A 205 13.93 6.06 7.58
CA LEU A 205 14.12 4.83 8.36
C LEU A 205 15.61 4.52 8.60
N SER A 206 16.50 4.82 7.65
CA SER A 206 17.96 4.68 7.83
C SER A 206 18.48 5.55 8.97
N ALA A 207 17.91 6.73 9.19
CA ALA A 207 18.27 7.60 10.30
C ALA A 207 17.96 7.00 11.69
N LEU A 208 17.10 5.97 11.75
CA LEU A 208 16.77 5.27 13.01
C LEU A 208 17.79 4.19 13.38
N SER A 209 18.63 3.74 12.44
CA SER A 209 19.68 2.75 12.67
C SER A 209 20.74 2.77 11.56
N ALA A 210 21.98 3.16 11.90
CA ALA A 210 23.10 3.16 10.95
C ALA A 210 23.43 1.77 10.37
N ALA A 211 23.04 0.68 11.06
CA ALA A 211 23.32 -0.68 10.65
C ALA A 211 22.33 -1.25 9.61
N ARG A 212 21.21 -0.56 9.35
CA ARG A 212 20.14 -1.09 8.50
C ARG A 212 19.85 -0.11 7.37
N ARG A 213 20.20 -0.50 6.15
CA ARG A 213 19.75 0.17 4.93
C ARG A 213 18.45 -0.49 4.47
N PRO A 214 17.32 0.23 4.45
CA PRO A 214 16.06 -0.33 3.98
C PRO A 214 16.12 -0.70 2.49
N ILE A 215 15.46 -1.80 2.13
CA ILE A 215 15.23 -2.17 0.74
C ILE A 215 14.03 -1.37 0.23
N VAL A 216 14.23 -0.63 -0.86
CA VAL A 216 13.15 0.16 -1.46
C VAL A 216 12.25 -0.77 -2.29
N LEU A 217 11.07 -1.02 -1.75
CA LEU A 217 10.03 -1.87 -2.31
C LEU A 217 8.85 -0.98 -2.71
N VAL A 218 8.91 -0.41 -3.90
CA VAL A 218 7.81 0.42 -4.42
C VAL A 218 6.60 -0.45 -4.80
N PRO A 219 5.38 0.10 -4.77
CA PRO A 219 4.23 -0.56 -5.36
C PRO A 219 4.40 -0.79 -6.86
N GLY A 220 3.93 -1.94 -7.35
CA GLY A 220 3.97 -2.29 -8.76
C GLY A 220 2.64 -2.09 -9.49
N ILE A 221 2.67 -2.35 -10.80
CA ILE A 221 1.46 -2.65 -11.60
C ILE A 221 1.49 -4.10 -12.06
N ASP A 222 0.32 -4.67 -12.32
CA ASP A 222 0.24 -5.97 -12.97
C ASP A 222 0.61 -5.82 -14.45
N LEU A 223 1.69 -6.47 -14.87
CA LEU A 223 2.19 -6.42 -16.23
C LEU A 223 1.51 -7.44 -17.15
N ALA A 224 0.73 -8.38 -16.60
CA ALA A 224 0.23 -9.56 -17.32
C ALA A 224 -0.93 -9.27 -18.27
N ALA A 225 -1.58 -8.11 -18.19
CA ALA A 225 -2.61 -7.70 -19.14
C ALA A 225 -2.05 -6.68 -20.15
N PRO A 226 -1.84 -7.06 -21.42
CA PRO A 226 -1.76 -6.06 -22.48
C PRO A 226 -3.11 -5.35 -22.52
N LYS A 227 -3.23 -4.18 -21.90
CA LYS A 227 -4.39 -3.34 -22.12
C LYS A 227 -4.33 -2.89 -23.56
N ALA A 228 -5.38 -3.23 -24.32
CA ALA A 228 -5.48 -2.88 -25.73
C ALA A 228 -5.20 -1.38 -25.91
N PRO A 229 -4.47 -0.97 -26.97
CA PRO A 229 -4.34 0.43 -27.28
C PRO A 229 -5.73 1.05 -27.32
N ARG A 230 -5.87 2.14 -26.57
CA ARG A 230 -7.13 2.82 -26.36
C ARG A 230 -7.85 3.02 -27.70
N SER A 231 -9.09 2.57 -27.81
CA SER A 231 -9.91 2.88 -28.99
C SER A 231 -9.99 4.41 -29.10
N GLN A 232 -9.81 4.94 -30.31
CA GLN A 232 -9.83 6.40 -30.54
C GLN A 232 -11.20 7.03 -30.21
N LYS A 233 -12.24 6.22 -29.96
CA LYS A 233 -13.58 6.68 -29.58
C LYS A 233 -13.69 6.76 -28.06
N ILE A 234 -13.16 7.84 -27.49
CA ILE A 234 -13.46 8.21 -26.11
C ILE A 234 -14.93 8.61 -26.05
N ALA A 235 -15.74 7.87 -25.29
CA ALA A 235 -17.19 8.09 -25.23
C ALA A 235 -17.58 9.34 -24.40
N SER A 236 -16.70 9.82 -23.53
CA SER A 236 -16.98 10.90 -22.58
C SER A 236 -16.04 12.09 -22.75
N ARG A 237 -16.56 13.32 -22.60
CA ARG A 237 -15.75 14.54 -22.42
C ARG A 237 -15.51 14.89 -20.95
N ARG A 238 -16.00 14.05 -20.02
CA ARG A 238 -15.89 14.28 -18.58
C ARG A 238 -14.50 13.90 -18.09
N LEU A 239 -13.91 14.66 -17.18
CA LEU A 239 -12.67 14.30 -16.48
C LEU A 239 -13.01 13.37 -15.30
N VAL A 240 -12.04 12.59 -14.80
CA VAL A 240 -12.28 11.66 -13.68
C VAL A 240 -11.38 11.92 -12.48
N VAL A 241 -11.92 11.69 -11.29
CA VAL A 241 -11.20 11.62 -10.03
C VAL A 241 -11.58 10.32 -9.34
N VAL A 242 -10.58 9.53 -8.93
CA VAL A 242 -10.80 8.31 -8.13
C VAL A 242 -10.30 8.55 -6.70
N GLY A 243 -11.13 8.21 -5.71
CA GLY A 243 -10.73 8.27 -4.30
C GLY A 243 -11.82 7.87 -3.32
N SER A 244 -11.40 7.38 -2.15
CA SER A 244 -12.27 7.27 -0.96
C SER A 244 -12.04 8.48 -0.05
N PHE A 245 -13.12 9.16 0.30
CA PHE A 245 -13.14 10.43 1.04
C PHE A 245 -13.68 10.30 2.46
N HIS A 246 -13.55 9.12 3.08
CA HIS A 246 -13.92 8.94 4.51
C HIS A 246 -13.04 9.72 5.47
N TRP A 247 -11.79 9.96 5.09
CA TRP A 247 -10.84 10.68 5.93
C TRP A 247 -11.04 12.19 5.78
N VAL A 248 -11.19 12.90 6.89
CA VAL A 248 -11.43 14.36 6.92
C VAL A 248 -10.41 15.15 6.08
N PRO A 249 -9.08 14.87 6.11
CA PRO A 249 -8.14 15.58 5.24
C PRO A 249 -8.45 15.43 3.74
N LYS A 250 -8.91 14.25 3.29
CA LYS A 250 -9.31 14.03 1.89
C LYS A 250 -10.56 14.82 1.52
N GLN A 251 -11.51 14.94 2.45
CA GLN A 251 -12.70 15.78 2.27
C GLN A 251 -12.32 17.26 2.11
N ILE A 252 -11.41 17.76 2.96
CA ILE A 252 -10.91 19.13 2.88
C ILE A 252 -10.22 19.37 1.53
N ASN A 253 -9.34 18.45 1.10
CA ASN A 253 -8.66 18.57 -0.19
C ASN A 253 -9.64 18.61 -1.36
N LEU A 254 -10.68 17.75 -1.35
CA LEU A 254 -11.72 17.75 -2.37
C LEU A 254 -12.49 19.08 -2.38
N THR A 255 -12.99 19.52 -1.22
CA THR A 255 -13.77 20.76 -1.12
C THR A 255 -12.97 21.97 -1.58
N ARG A 256 -11.68 22.07 -1.21
CA ARG A 256 -10.79 23.14 -1.66
C ARG A 256 -10.56 23.10 -3.16
N PHE A 257 -10.22 21.93 -3.72
CA PHE A 257 -10.03 21.77 -5.15
C PHE A 257 -11.25 22.21 -5.96
N LEU A 258 -12.45 21.81 -5.53
CA LEU A 258 -13.70 22.19 -6.21
C LEU A 258 -13.96 23.70 -6.12
N ALA A 259 -13.73 24.32 -4.95
CA ALA A 259 -13.88 25.75 -4.78
C ALA A 259 -12.90 26.54 -5.68
N ASP A 260 -11.64 26.15 -5.68
CA ASP A 260 -10.57 26.83 -6.42
C ASP A 260 -10.69 26.63 -7.94
N ALA A 261 -11.32 25.54 -8.39
CA ALA A 261 -11.56 25.26 -9.81
C ALA A 261 -12.91 25.81 -10.33
N ASP A 262 -13.84 26.23 -9.48
CA ASP A 262 -15.24 26.49 -9.85
C ASP A 262 -15.38 27.57 -10.94
N ALA A 263 -14.65 28.67 -10.81
CA ALA A 263 -14.71 29.77 -11.78
C ALA A 263 -14.35 29.30 -13.20
N VAL A 264 -13.25 28.55 -13.33
CA VAL A 264 -12.79 27.98 -14.61
C VAL A 264 -13.75 26.91 -15.11
N ALA A 265 -14.20 26.02 -14.21
CA ALA A 265 -15.10 24.93 -14.53
C ALA A 265 -16.44 25.44 -15.10
N ARG A 266 -17.03 26.47 -14.50
CA ARG A 266 -18.26 27.09 -14.98
C ARG A 266 -18.07 27.82 -16.30
N ALA A 267 -17.03 28.64 -16.40
CA ALA A 267 -16.76 29.44 -17.61
C ALA A 267 -16.51 28.56 -18.85
N ARG A 268 -15.98 27.34 -18.65
CA ARG A 268 -15.62 26.42 -19.74
C ARG A 268 -16.52 25.19 -19.83
N HIS A 269 -17.66 25.19 -19.13
CA HIS A 269 -18.62 24.07 -19.08
C HIS A 269 -17.95 22.71 -18.82
N ALA A 270 -17.05 22.69 -17.84
CA ALA A 270 -16.34 21.48 -17.46
C ALA A 270 -17.32 20.43 -16.92
N ALA A 271 -16.87 19.18 -16.92
CA ALA A 271 -17.62 18.06 -16.40
C ALA A 271 -16.67 17.09 -15.71
N VAL A 272 -16.91 16.78 -14.44
CA VAL A 272 -16.04 15.90 -13.64
C VAL A 272 -16.87 14.79 -13.00
N ASP A 273 -16.37 13.57 -13.07
CA ASP A 273 -16.91 12.43 -12.33
C ASP A 273 -15.97 12.06 -11.18
N ILE A 274 -16.57 11.87 -10.00
CA ILE A 274 -15.87 11.40 -8.80
C ILE A 274 -16.30 9.95 -8.54
N ILE A 275 -15.35 9.04 -8.68
CA ILE A 275 -15.49 7.61 -8.40
C ILE A 275 -14.95 7.31 -7.01
N GLY A 276 -15.72 6.57 -6.23
CA GLY A 276 -15.42 6.17 -4.86
C GLY A 276 -16.33 6.84 -3.83
N GLU A 277 -16.17 6.43 -2.58
CA GLU A 277 -17.08 6.77 -1.50
C GLU A 277 -16.86 8.20 -0.98
N VAL A 278 -17.95 8.95 -0.85
CA VAL A 278 -18.00 10.29 -0.26
C VAL A 278 -19.12 10.30 0.78
N PRO A 279 -18.89 10.77 2.02
CA PRO A 279 -19.94 10.84 3.03
C PRO A 279 -21.17 11.58 2.52
N ASP A 280 -22.36 11.03 2.78
CA ASP A 280 -23.60 11.52 2.17
C ASP A 280 -23.89 13.00 2.42
N GLY A 281 -23.58 13.50 3.63
CA GLY A 281 -23.71 14.92 3.95
C GLY A 281 -22.83 15.78 3.05
N LEU A 282 -21.56 15.41 2.91
CA LEU A 282 -20.61 16.13 2.05
C LEU A 282 -21.01 16.03 0.57
N ARG A 283 -21.38 14.83 0.11
CA ARG A 283 -21.84 14.59 -1.26
C ARG A 283 -23.01 15.49 -1.61
N ARG A 284 -24.04 15.58 -0.76
CA ARG A 284 -25.20 16.47 -0.98
C ARG A 284 -24.79 17.93 -1.09
N THR A 285 -23.96 18.42 -0.16
CA THR A 285 -23.47 19.80 -0.18
C THR A 285 -22.70 20.10 -1.47
N LEU A 286 -21.73 19.25 -1.83
CA LEU A 286 -20.89 19.46 -3.01
C LEU A 286 -21.67 19.34 -4.32
N SER A 287 -22.61 18.40 -4.43
CA SER A 287 -23.46 18.27 -5.63
C SER A 287 -24.31 19.51 -5.88
N THR A 288 -24.86 20.12 -4.82
CA THR A 288 -25.66 21.36 -4.95
C THR A 288 -24.76 22.55 -5.30
N GLN A 289 -23.59 22.65 -4.68
CA GLN A 289 -22.68 23.77 -4.89
C GLN A 289 -21.99 23.71 -6.26
N TYR A 290 -21.67 22.52 -6.76
CA TYR A 290 -20.87 22.31 -7.98
C TYR A 290 -21.60 21.39 -8.97
N PRO A 291 -22.59 21.89 -9.74
CA PRO A 291 -23.42 21.08 -10.63
C PRO A 291 -22.66 20.45 -11.82
N TRP A 292 -21.43 20.89 -12.07
CA TRP A 292 -20.52 20.28 -13.06
C TRP A 292 -19.85 18.98 -12.54
N VAL A 293 -20.02 18.66 -11.26
CA VAL A 293 -19.51 17.44 -10.61
C VAL A 293 -20.60 16.40 -10.47
N ARG A 294 -20.29 15.14 -10.81
CA ARG A 294 -21.17 13.99 -10.56
C ARG A 294 -20.43 12.95 -9.73
N PHE A 295 -21.08 12.47 -8.67
CA PHE A 295 -20.55 11.44 -7.78
C PHE A 295 -21.13 10.07 -8.18
N LEU A 296 -20.25 9.13 -8.53
CA LEU A 296 -20.64 7.80 -8.99
C LEU A 296 -20.67 6.76 -7.87
N GLY A 297 -20.00 7.03 -6.75
CA GLY A 297 -19.85 6.05 -5.67
C GLY A 297 -18.92 4.90 -6.06
N PHE A 298 -19.10 3.74 -5.44
CA PHE A 298 -18.32 2.54 -5.74
C PHE A 298 -18.65 1.99 -7.14
N VAL A 299 -17.62 1.56 -7.87
CA VAL A 299 -17.75 0.87 -9.17
C VAL A 299 -17.07 -0.49 -9.08
N ALA A 300 -17.70 -1.52 -9.63
CA ALA A 300 -17.21 -2.90 -9.51
C ALA A 300 -15.94 -3.14 -10.35
N ASP A 301 -15.91 -2.61 -11.57
CA ASP A 301 -14.74 -2.68 -12.46
C ASP A 301 -14.19 -1.28 -12.72
N LEU A 302 -13.21 -0.89 -11.90
CA LEU A 302 -12.57 0.42 -12.00
C LEU A 302 -11.78 0.57 -13.31
N ASP A 303 -11.11 -0.49 -13.75
CA ASP A 303 -10.27 -0.45 -14.95
C ASP A 303 -11.11 -0.26 -16.22
N ALA A 304 -12.20 -1.02 -16.35
CA ALA A 304 -13.15 -0.84 -17.44
C ALA A 304 -13.84 0.53 -17.38
N THR A 305 -14.18 1.00 -16.17
CA THR A 305 -14.77 2.34 -15.99
C THR A 305 -13.81 3.43 -16.44
N LEU A 306 -12.55 3.38 -15.99
CA LEU A 306 -11.51 4.36 -16.31
C LEU A 306 -11.20 4.44 -17.81
N ALA A 307 -11.31 3.35 -18.56
CA ALA A 307 -11.09 3.32 -20.01
C ALA A 307 -11.96 4.31 -20.79
N HIS A 308 -13.11 4.72 -20.24
CA HIS A 308 -14.04 5.66 -20.87
C HIS A 308 -13.66 7.14 -20.69
N TYR A 309 -12.72 7.47 -19.79
CA TYR A 309 -12.39 8.84 -19.43
C TYR A 309 -11.16 9.35 -20.18
N PRO A 310 -11.21 10.52 -20.82
CA PRO A 310 -10.09 11.07 -21.58
C PRO A 310 -8.91 11.47 -20.71
N MET A 311 -9.14 11.79 -19.45
CA MET A 311 -8.11 12.26 -18.53
C MET A 311 -8.57 12.14 -17.08
N ALA A 312 -7.62 11.83 -16.20
CA ALA A 312 -7.79 11.85 -14.76
C ALA A 312 -7.17 13.12 -14.15
N LEU A 313 -7.79 13.60 -13.07
CA LEU A 313 -7.28 14.69 -12.24
C LEU A 313 -6.70 14.12 -10.93
N ASN A 314 -5.52 14.60 -10.56
CA ASN A 314 -4.93 14.34 -9.25
C ASN A 314 -4.57 15.65 -8.54
N PHE A 315 -5.18 15.90 -7.39
CA PHE A 315 -5.06 17.14 -6.64
C PHE A 315 -4.74 16.92 -5.15
N GLU A 316 -4.36 15.70 -4.77
CA GLU A 316 -4.00 15.42 -3.37
C GLU A 316 -2.79 16.26 -2.95
N GLN A 317 -2.99 17.17 -2.00
CA GLN A 317 -1.94 18.06 -1.47
C GLN A 317 -1.20 17.47 -0.26
N THR A 318 -1.81 16.48 0.41
CA THR A 318 -1.34 15.95 1.70
C THR A 318 -1.42 14.42 1.76
N GLY A 319 -0.55 13.82 2.58
CA GLY A 319 -0.44 12.38 2.82
C GLY A 319 0.92 11.86 2.39
N GLY A 320 1.72 11.34 3.32
CA GLY A 320 2.98 10.66 2.99
C GLY A 320 2.77 9.34 2.27
N GLY A 321 3.88 8.71 1.88
CA GLY A 321 3.90 7.42 1.19
C GLY A 321 3.74 7.51 -0.33
N PHE A 322 3.69 6.34 -0.94
CA PHE A 322 3.63 6.19 -2.39
C PHE A 322 2.23 6.47 -2.97
N LYS A 323 2.15 7.36 -3.98
CA LYS A 323 0.88 7.78 -4.61
C LYS A 323 0.34 6.75 -5.62
N LEU A 324 -0.25 5.67 -5.09
CA LEU A 324 -0.83 4.57 -5.88
C LEU A 324 -1.82 5.00 -6.97
N LYS A 325 -2.57 6.09 -6.77
CA LYS A 325 -3.57 6.57 -7.74
C LYS A 325 -2.98 6.87 -9.11
N ASN A 326 -1.76 7.42 -9.15
CA ASN A 326 -1.07 7.68 -10.42
C ASN A 326 -0.81 6.37 -11.16
N LEU A 327 -0.37 5.33 -10.44
CA LEU A 327 -0.19 4.00 -11.03
C LEU A 327 -1.51 3.39 -11.48
N THR A 328 -2.61 3.58 -10.75
CA THR A 328 -3.94 3.12 -11.16
C THR A 328 -4.35 3.75 -12.50
N TYR A 329 -4.23 5.06 -12.64
CA TYR A 329 -4.56 5.76 -13.90
C TYR A 329 -3.65 5.34 -15.05
N ILE A 330 -2.34 5.27 -14.81
CA ILE A 330 -1.37 4.87 -15.84
C ILE A 330 -1.61 3.42 -16.27
N ALA A 331 -1.83 2.52 -15.31
CA ALA A 331 -2.17 1.14 -15.59
C ALA A 331 -3.45 1.04 -16.40
N ALA A 332 -4.43 1.92 -16.21
CA ALA A 332 -5.65 2.02 -17.01
C ALA A 332 -5.48 2.75 -18.35
N GLY A 333 -4.28 3.24 -18.67
CA GLY A 333 -4.03 4.00 -19.90
C GLY A 333 -4.71 5.37 -19.92
N VAL A 334 -4.98 5.95 -18.74
CA VAL A 334 -5.62 7.26 -18.59
C VAL A 334 -4.56 8.35 -18.40
N PRO A 335 -4.48 9.35 -19.29
CA PRO A 335 -3.63 10.52 -19.11
C PRO A 335 -3.94 11.24 -17.79
N ILE A 336 -2.93 11.82 -17.15
CA ILE A 336 -3.07 12.47 -15.85
C ILE A 336 -2.75 13.96 -15.99
N ALA A 337 -3.64 14.79 -15.45
CA ALA A 337 -3.31 16.15 -15.04
C ALA A 337 -3.23 16.18 -13.51
N ALA A 338 -2.10 16.67 -12.97
CA ALA A 338 -1.84 16.67 -11.54
C ALA A 338 -1.41 18.05 -11.00
N LEU A 339 -1.77 18.34 -9.76
CA LEU A 339 -1.08 19.39 -9.00
C LEU A 339 0.36 18.93 -8.69
N GLU A 340 1.31 19.87 -8.69
CA GLU A 340 2.70 19.62 -8.33
C GLU A 340 2.83 18.91 -6.97
N THR A 341 2.01 19.32 -5.99
CA THR A 341 1.94 18.71 -4.66
C THR A 341 1.44 17.26 -4.65
N SER A 342 0.77 16.83 -5.70
CA SER A 342 0.29 15.44 -5.87
C SER A 342 1.33 14.50 -6.46
N LEU A 343 2.52 15.02 -6.81
CA LEU A 343 3.62 14.29 -7.42
C LEU A 343 4.80 14.07 -6.48
N THR A 344 4.69 14.40 -5.19
CA THR A 344 5.71 14.04 -4.19
C THR A 344 6.00 12.53 -4.23
N GLY A 345 7.28 12.16 -4.37
CA GLY A 345 7.73 10.77 -4.50
C GLY A 345 7.53 10.14 -5.89
N VAL A 346 7.03 10.90 -6.88
CA VAL A 346 6.93 10.45 -8.28
C VAL A 346 8.24 10.81 -9.01
N PRO A 347 8.90 9.85 -9.69
CA PRO A 347 10.11 10.11 -10.47
C PRO A 347 9.86 11.20 -11.51
N GLN A 348 10.84 12.09 -11.67
CA GLN A 348 10.75 13.22 -12.61
C GLN A 348 10.37 12.77 -14.02
N ALA A 349 11.01 11.72 -14.53
CA ALA A 349 10.70 11.15 -15.85
C ALA A 349 9.23 10.76 -16.00
N LEU A 350 8.59 10.29 -14.92
CA LEU A 350 7.16 9.98 -14.93
C LEU A 350 6.31 11.24 -14.82
N ALA A 351 6.69 12.20 -13.97
CA ALA A 351 6.00 13.48 -13.84
C ALA A 351 5.96 14.27 -15.17
N GLU A 352 7.02 14.21 -15.97
CA GLU A 352 7.11 14.83 -17.31
C GLU A 352 6.11 14.27 -18.33
N THR A 353 5.57 13.07 -18.09
CA THR A 353 4.49 12.51 -18.92
C THR A 353 3.12 13.10 -18.59
N MET A 354 2.97 13.76 -17.43
CA MET A 354 1.71 14.31 -16.93
C MET A 354 1.57 15.81 -17.25
N LEU A 355 0.35 16.33 -17.15
CA LEU A 355 0.11 17.78 -17.18
C LEU A 355 0.18 18.33 -15.75
N VAL A 356 1.29 18.98 -15.41
CA VAL A 356 1.54 19.46 -14.04
C VAL A 356 1.23 20.96 -13.92
N ARG A 357 0.47 21.34 -12.90
CA ARG A 357 0.15 22.75 -12.58
C ARG A 357 0.24 23.01 -11.07
N ARG A 358 0.25 24.28 -10.67
CA ARG A 358 0.40 24.68 -9.27
C ARG A 358 -0.94 24.97 -8.59
N THR A 359 -1.93 25.41 -9.36
CA THR A 359 -3.25 25.77 -8.83
C THR A 359 -4.36 24.93 -9.47
N ALA A 360 -5.48 24.77 -8.76
CA ALA A 360 -6.62 24.00 -9.25
C ALA A 360 -7.24 24.61 -10.51
N GLY A 361 -7.32 25.95 -10.58
CA GLY A 361 -7.81 26.67 -11.76
C GLY A 361 -6.94 26.45 -12.99
N GLU A 362 -5.61 26.58 -12.86
CA GLU A 362 -4.68 26.27 -13.95
C GLU A 362 -4.76 24.81 -14.38
N LEU A 363 -4.89 23.89 -13.41
CA LEU A 363 -5.02 22.46 -13.69
C LEU A 363 -6.28 22.16 -14.51
N MET A 364 -7.41 22.74 -14.10
CA MET A 364 -8.69 22.59 -14.81
C MET A 364 -8.59 23.17 -16.22
N ALA A 365 -8.04 24.37 -16.38
CA ALA A 365 -7.88 24.99 -17.70
C ALA A 365 -7.01 24.12 -18.63
N ALA A 366 -5.84 23.70 -18.14
CA ALA A 366 -4.90 22.88 -18.91
C ALA A 366 -5.48 21.51 -19.27
N ALA A 367 -6.23 20.88 -18.36
CA ALA A 367 -6.92 19.62 -18.63
C ALA A 367 -7.93 19.79 -19.77
N LEU A 368 -8.76 20.83 -19.74
CA LEU A 368 -9.76 21.11 -20.77
C LEU A 368 -9.15 21.49 -22.13
N ASP A 369 -8.03 22.22 -22.14
CA ASP A 369 -7.28 22.53 -23.37
C ASP A 369 -6.72 21.27 -24.01
N ALA A 370 -6.14 20.38 -23.21
CA ALA A 370 -5.55 19.14 -23.72
C ALA A 370 -6.59 18.16 -24.28
N LEU A 371 -7.87 18.26 -23.89
CA LEU A 371 -8.96 17.50 -24.51
C LEU A 371 -9.13 17.82 -26.00
N GLN A 372 -8.64 18.97 -26.48
CA GLN A 372 -8.67 19.32 -27.91
C GLN A 372 -7.62 18.58 -28.74
N THR A 373 -6.61 17.98 -28.10
CA THR A 373 -5.49 17.27 -28.74
C THR A 373 -5.39 15.83 -28.24
N PRO A 374 -6.36 14.96 -28.56
CA PRO A 374 -6.42 13.59 -28.02
C PRO A 374 -5.22 12.73 -28.42
N GLN A 375 -4.52 13.03 -29.54
CA GLN A 375 -3.30 12.30 -29.90
C GLN A 375 -2.15 12.57 -28.92
N ASP A 376 -1.94 13.80 -28.46
CA ASP A 376 -0.90 14.12 -27.47
C ASP A 376 -1.18 13.41 -26.13
N LEU A 377 -2.45 13.37 -25.73
CA LEU A 377 -2.88 12.64 -24.54
C LEU A 377 -2.58 11.14 -24.64
N ALA A 378 -2.89 10.52 -25.78
CA ALA A 378 -2.58 9.11 -26.00
C ALA A 378 -1.06 8.83 -25.97
N GLN A 379 -0.25 9.71 -26.55
CA GLN A 379 1.22 9.60 -26.52
C GLN A 379 1.78 9.75 -25.11
N ARG A 380 1.26 10.70 -24.32
CA ARG A 380 1.60 10.86 -22.89
C ARG A 380 1.28 9.61 -22.08
N ALA A 381 0.07 9.07 -22.23
CA ALA A 381 -0.34 7.85 -21.54
C ALA A 381 0.53 6.64 -21.95
N GLY A 382 0.86 6.51 -23.23
CA GLY A 382 1.77 5.46 -23.72
C GLY A 382 3.15 5.54 -23.08
N ARG A 383 3.78 6.73 -23.11
CA ARG A 383 5.09 6.97 -22.47
C ARG A 383 5.04 6.70 -20.96
N ALA A 384 3.99 7.14 -20.28
CA ALA A 384 3.80 6.90 -18.85
C ALA A 384 3.72 5.40 -18.55
N LEU A 385 2.97 4.65 -19.35
CA LEU A 385 2.83 3.20 -19.20
C LEU A 385 4.16 2.49 -19.41
N ASP A 386 4.93 2.86 -20.44
CA ASP A 386 6.24 2.25 -20.71
C ASP A 386 7.23 2.51 -19.57
N LEU A 387 7.28 3.73 -19.04
CA LEU A 387 8.09 4.07 -17.87
C LEU A 387 7.66 3.29 -16.63
N VAL A 388 6.36 3.22 -16.35
CA VAL A 388 5.84 2.47 -15.20
C VAL A 388 6.15 0.99 -15.31
N ARG A 389 6.03 0.38 -16.49
CA ARG A 389 6.41 -1.03 -16.71
C ARG A 389 7.89 -1.29 -16.42
N GLN A 390 8.74 -0.29 -16.66
CA GLN A 390 10.16 -0.36 -16.38
C GLN A 390 10.52 -0.07 -14.93
N ILE A 391 9.73 0.69 -14.18
CA ILE A 391 10.07 1.17 -12.83
C ILE A 391 9.27 0.41 -11.74
N TYR A 392 7.97 0.22 -11.95
CA TYR A 392 7.01 -0.24 -10.95
C TYR A 392 6.45 -1.62 -11.29
N SER A 393 7.18 -2.66 -10.91
CA SER A 393 6.81 -4.06 -11.14
C SER A 393 6.77 -4.84 -9.84
N TRP A 394 5.64 -5.49 -9.56
CA TRP A 394 5.50 -6.39 -8.41
C TRP A 394 6.52 -7.54 -8.49
N ASP A 395 6.70 -8.12 -9.67
CA ASP A 395 7.66 -9.19 -9.89
C ASP A 395 9.08 -8.74 -9.58
N ARG A 396 9.49 -7.57 -10.06
CA ARG A 396 10.83 -7.04 -9.76
C ARG A 396 11.03 -6.84 -8.26
N GLY A 397 10.07 -6.21 -7.59
CA GLY A 397 10.12 -6.01 -6.14
C GLY A 397 10.19 -7.33 -5.38
N ALA A 398 9.41 -8.34 -5.78
CA ALA A 398 9.41 -9.65 -5.16
C ALA A 398 10.77 -10.37 -5.32
N HIS A 399 11.37 -10.35 -6.52
CA HIS A 399 12.69 -10.93 -6.73
C HIS A 399 13.76 -10.19 -5.92
N LEU A 400 13.73 -8.86 -5.93
CA LEU A 400 14.64 -8.03 -5.12
C LEU A 400 14.56 -8.39 -3.64
N LEU A 401 13.34 -8.56 -3.11
CA LEU A 401 13.13 -8.94 -1.71
C LEU A 401 13.68 -10.35 -1.44
N LEU A 402 13.39 -11.34 -2.29
CA LEU A 402 13.86 -12.71 -2.12
C LEU A 402 15.39 -12.81 -2.22
N ASP A 403 16.02 -12.04 -3.09
CA ASP A 403 17.48 -12.02 -3.22
C ASP A 403 18.14 -11.53 -1.93
N HIS A 404 17.66 -10.41 -1.36
CA HIS A 404 18.14 -9.93 -0.06
C HIS A 404 17.87 -10.91 1.08
N MET A 405 16.70 -11.57 1.08
CA MET A 405 16.37 -12.60 2.06
C MET A 405 17.34 -13.79 1.98
N ARG A 406 17.67 -14.24 0.76
CA ARG A 406 18.61 -15.34 0.52
C ARG A 406 20.03 -14.98 0.89
N GLU A 407 20.48 -13.78 0.51
CA GLU A 407 21.80 -13.26 0.87
C GLU A 407 21.97 -13.20 2.39
N THR A 408 20.97 -12.64 3.08
CA THR A 408 20.98 -12.57 4.55
C THR A 408 21.00 -13.96 5.18
N HIS A 409 20.18 -14.88 4.68
CA HIS A 409 20.14 -16.26 5.18
C HIS A 409 21.47 -17.00 4.97
N ARG A 410 22.15 -16.81 3.83
CA ARG A 410 23.49 -17.37 3.58
C ARG A 410 24.55 -16.76 4.49
N ALA A 411 24.52 -15.44 4.69
CA ALA A 411 25.52 -14.72 5.49
C ALA A 411 25.47 -15.10 6.98
N THR A 412 24.30 -15.45 7.51
CA THR A 412 24.15 -15.80 8.92
C THR A 412 24.46 -17.27 9.23
N GLY A 413 24.73 -18.10 8.21
CA GLY A 413 25.09 -19.51 8.39
C GLY A 413 24.03 -20.36 9.09
N ARG A 414 22.79 -19.87 9.23
CA ARG A 414 21.66 -20.63 9.79
C ARG A 414 21.26 -21.69 8.77
N GLN A 415 21.93 -22.84 8.79
CA GLN A 415 21.50 -24.00 8.02
C GLN A 415 20.03 -24.29 8.35
N ALA A 416 19.22 -24.50 7.32
CA ALA A 416 17.88 -25.04 7.45
C ALA A 416 17.96 -26.31 8.30
N THR A 417 17.55 -26.24 9.56
CA THR A 417 17.48 -27.42 10.41
C THR A 417 16.36 -28.27 9.83
N SER A 418 16.78 -29.35 9.15
CA SER A 418 15.87 -30.39 8.72
C SER A 418 15.05 -30.81 9.95
N PRO A 419 13.71 -30.86 9.87
CA PRO A 419 12.91 -31.26 11.01
C PRO A 419 13.38 -32.63 11.45
N ALA A 420 13.86 -32.74 12.70
CA ALA A 420 14.27 -34.01 13.27
C ALA A 420 13.11 -35.01 13.09
N PRO A 421 13.35 -36.20 12.54
CA PRO A 421 12.29 -37.20 12.42
C PRO A 421 11.78 -37.48 13.82
N LEU A 422 10.47 -37.27 14.01
CA LEU A 422 9.74 -37.75 15.16
C LEU A 422 9.96 -39.27 15.23
N LEU A 423 10.90 -39.69 16.06
CA LEU A 423 11.03 -41.09 16.45
C LEU A 423 9.73 -41.45 17.16
N ALA A 424 8.86 -42.17 16.43
CA ALA A 424 7.76 -42.90 17.00
C ALA A 424 8.34 -43.83 18.08
N ARG A 425 8.10 -43.52 19.35
CA ARG A 425 8.26 -44.49 20.42
C ARG A 425 7.13 -45.51 20.29
N SER A 426 7.42 -46.59 19.58
CA SER A 426 6.77 -47.88 19.78
C SER A 426 7.43 -48.57 20.97
N GLY A 427 6.65 -48.87 22.01
CA GLY A 427 7.09 -49.55 23.22
C GLY A 427 6.30 -49.10 24.43
#